data_AF-A0A7V4CX29-F1
#
_entry.id   AF-A0A7V4CX29-F1
#
_cell.length_a   1.000
_cell.length_b   1.000
_cell.length_c   1.000
_cell.angle_alpha   90.00
_cell.angle_beta   90.00
_cell.angle_gamma   90.00
#
_symmetry.space_group_name_H-M   'P 1'
#
loop_
_entity.id
_entity.type
_entity.pdbx_description
1 polymer ?
#
loop_
_entity_poly.entity_id
_entity_poly.type
_entity_poly.pdbx_seq_one_letter_code
_entity_poly.pdbx_strand_id
1 'polypeptide(L)'
;MNVLGRIVLNEGAPPAGGRPPADAAEALQSAILAGVAAHSRPDGALDYARLRTSREMALVDERARVLGGVDPARLDGRAERIAFWINVYNALAFHAVVRLRVRRSVRLAWNFFGRASYRIGPHRLSLDEIEHGVLAATAGAPSRRGPRSGAATAASPSPWTRSIRGSTSRSAAGPGPVRPSPSTARPRSTRSSTWPRGTS
;
A
#
# COMPACT_ATOMS: atom_id res chain seq x y z
N MET A 1 -21.61 -9.37 -17.56
CA MET A 1 -20.68 -9.07 -16.44
C MET A 1 -21.12 -7.79 -15.79
N ASN A 2 -21.62 -7.83 -14.55
CA ASN A 2 -22.10 -6.63 -13.87
C ASN A 2 -20.92 -5.75 -13.42
N VAL A 3 -20.60 -4.73 -14.22
CA VAL A 3 -19.47 -3.81 -14.00
C VAL A 3 -19.69 -2.89 -12.79
N LEU A 4 -20.89 -2.91 -12.21
CA LEU A 4 -21.34 -2.07 -11.08
C LEU A 4 -21.33 -2.79 -9.73
N GLY A 5 -21.09 -4.11 -9.70
CA GLY A 5 -21.15 -4.91 -8.48
C GLY A 5 -19.91 -4.78 -7.59
N ARG A 6 -20.15 -4.69 -6.27
CA ARG A 6 -19.12 -4.88 -5.23
C ARG A 6 -18.29 -6.14 -5.48
N ILE A 7 -16.99 -6.04 -5.26
CA ILE A 7 -16.05 -7.16 -5.31
C ILE A 7 -15.65 -7.46 -3.86
N VAL A 8 -16.13 -8.59 -3.35
CA VAL A 8 -15.70 -9.09 -2.04
C VAL A 8 -14.48 -9.97 -2.24
N LEU A 9 -13.35 -9.56 -1.66
CA LEU A 9 -12.03 -10.17 -1.91
C LEU A 9 -11.72 -11.36 -0.98
N ASN A 10 -12.56 -11.63 0.01
CA ASN A 10 -12.42 -12.73 0.96
C ASN A 10 -13.68 -13.62 1.01
N GLU A 11 -14.31 -13.84 -0.14
CA GLU A 11 -15.45 -14.75 -0.26
C GLU A 11 -15.08 -16.20 0.11
N GLY A 12 -16.09 -16.98 0.49
CA GLY A 12 -15.96 -18.37 0.95
C GLY A 12 -16.15 -18.50 2.46
N ALA A 13 -16.39 -19.72 2.96
CA ALA A 13 -16.58 -19.94 4.40
C ALA A 13 -15.29 -19.61 5.18
N PRO A 14 -15.40 -18.96 6.36
CA PRO A 14 -14.24 -18.82 7.23
C PRO A 14 -13.76 -20.21 7.65
N PRO A 15 -12.45 -20.44 7.76
CA PRO A 15 -11.93 -21.73 8.24
C PRO A 15 -12.38 -22.00 9.68
N ALA A 16 -12.52 -23.28 10.03
CA ALA A 16 -12.88 -23.70 11.38
C ALA A 16 -11.80 -23.28 12.40
N GLY A 17 -12.20 -23.04 13.65
CA GLY A 17 -11.28 -22.61 14.73
C GLY A 17 -11.03 -21.10 14.75
N GLY A 18 -12.12 -20.32 14.79
CA GLY A 18 -12.10 -18.85 14.72
C GLY A 18 -11.06 -18.19 15.63
N ARG A 19 -10.60 -17.00 15.21
CA ARG A 19 -9.59 -16.22 15.94
C ARG A 19 -10.22 -15.01 16.62
N PRO A 20 -9.62 -14.52 17.72
CA PRO A 20 -9.90 -13.18 18.22
C PRO A 20 -9.77 -12.15 17.09
N PRO A 21 -10.61 -11.10 17.06
CA PRO A 21 -10.60 -10.14 15.96
C PRO A 21 -9.23 -9.47 15.75
N ALA A 22 -8.56 -9.05 16.83
CA ALA A 22 -7.23 -8.43 16.76
C ALA A 22 -6.21 -9.38 16.12
N ASP A 23 -6.09 -10.61 16.62
CA ASP A 23 -5.18 -11.62 16.10
C ASP A 23 -5.45 -11.94 14.62
N ALA A 24 -6.71 -11.95 14.20
CA ALA A 24 -7.08 -12.17 12.80
C ALA A 24 -6.56 -11.04 11.89
N ALA A 25 -6.74 -9.78 12.32
CA ALA A 25 -6.29 -8.62 11.56
C ALA A 25 -4.75 -8.51 11.55
N GLU A 26 -4.09 -8.78 12.68
CA GLU A 26 -2.63 -8.81 12.78
C GLU A 26 -2.00 -9.93 11.94
N ALA A 27 -2.59 -11.13 11.96
CA ALA A 27 -2.11 -12.24 11.13
C ALA A 27 -2.24 -11.94 9.63
N LEU A 28 -3.32 -11.25 9.22
CA LEU A 28 -3.49 -10.80 7.84
C LEU A 28 -2.43 -9.75 7.47
N GLN A 29 -2.22 -8.76 8.33
CA GLN A 29 -1.20 -7.73 8.11
C GLN A 29 0.21 -8.34 8.02
N SER A 30 0.51 -9.32 8.87
CA SER A 30 1.79 -10.05 8.85
C SER A 30 1.99 -10.83 7.56
N ALA A 31 0.95 -11.51 7.05
CA ALA A 31 1.02 -12.21 5.77
C ALA A 31 1.29 -11.25 4.60
N ILE A 32 0.69 -10.05 4.62
CA ILE A 32 0.94 -9.01 3.62
C ILE A 32 2.39 -8.54 3.68
N LEU A 33 2.91 -8.24 4.87
CA LEU A 33 4.30 -7.80 5.04
C LEU A 33 5.29 -8.87 4.57
N ALA A 34 5.01 -10.15 4.83
CA ALA A 34 5.82 -11.25 4.31
C ALA A 34 5.81 -11.31 2.77
N GLY A 35 4.63 -11.14 2.15
CA GLY A 35 4.50 -11.06 0.69
C GLY A 35 5.25 -9.86 0.10
N VAL A 36 5.17 -8.70 0.75
CA VAL A 36 5.91 -7.49 0.35
C VAL A 36 7.41 -7.75 0.43
N ALA A 37 7.91 -8.29 1.54
CA ALA A 37 9.33 -8.57 1.72
C ALA A 37 9.86 -9.57 0.67
N ALA A 38 9.11 -10.64 0.40
CA ALA A 38 9.52 -11.69 -0.53
C ALA A 38 9.53 -11.26 -2.01
N HIS A 39 8.72 -10.25 -2.39
CA HIS A 39 8.53 -9.85 -3.79
C HIS A 39 8.93 -8.38 -4.07
N SER A 40 9.63 -7.74 -3.13
CA SER A 40 10.23 -6.42 -3.35
C SER A 40 11.48 -6.53 -4.19
N ARG A 41 11.62 -5.66 -5.19
CA ARG A 41 12.81 -5.55 -6.03
C ARG A 41 13.83 -4.61 -5.37
N PRO A 42 15.11 -4.62 -5.80
CA PRO A 42 16.14 -3.75 -5.24
C PRO A 42 15.86 -2.25 -5.37
N ASP A 43 15.01 -1.85 -6.33
CA ASP A 43 14.55 -0.47 -6.52
C ASP A 43 13.41 -0.07 -5.56
N GLY A 44 13.03 -0.96 -4.64
CA GLY A 44 11.94 -0.76 -3.68
C GLY A 44 10.54 -0.98 -4.26
N ALA A 45 10.41 -1.31 -5.54
CA ALA A 45 9.12 -1.56 -6.17
C ALA A 45 8.75 -3.05 -6.13
N LEU A 46 7.45 -3.32 -5.93
CA LEU A 46 6.92 -4.66 -5.76
C LEU A 46 6.67 -5.34 -7.11
N ASP A 47 7.11 -6.59 -7.28
CA ASP A 47 6.75 -7.42 -8.44
C ASP A 47 5.33 -7.99 -8.24
N TYR A 48 4.34 -7.17 -8.58
CA TYR A 48 2.92 -7.54 -8.50
C TYR A 48 2.56 -8.76 -9.35
N ALA A 49 3.30 -9.04 -10.43
CA ALA A 49 3.02 -10.17 -11.29
C ALA A 49 3.39 -11.48 -10.61
N ARG A 50 4.59 -11.55 -10.02
CA ARG A 50 5.07 -12.72 -9.26
C ARG A 50 4.30 -12.89 -7.96
N LEU A 51 4.10 -11.82 -7.21
CA LEU A 51 3.37 -11.86 -5.94
C LEU A 51 1.97 -12.45 -6.12
N ARG A 52 1.22 -12.02 -7.15
CA ARG A 52 -0.18 -12.42 -7.33
C ARG A 52 -0.39 -13.93 -7.44
N THR A 53 0.60 -14.66 -7.94
CA THR A 53 0.57 -16.13 -8.12
C THR A 53 1.39 -16.86 -7.07
N SER A 54 1.87 -16.17 -6.03
CA SER A 54 2.75 -16.74 -5.02
C SER A 54 1.97 -17.38 -3.87
N ARG A 55 2.68 -18.22 -3.10
CA ARG A 55 2.16 -18.80 -1.85
C ARG A 55 1.84 -17.73 -0.81
N GLU A 56 2.59 -16.63 -0.79
CA GLU A 56 2.35 -15.52 0.15
C GLU A 56 1.00 -14.85 -0.14
N MET A 57 0.63 -14.67 -1.41
CA MET A 57 -0.68 -14.14 -1.76
C MET A 57 -1.81 -15.15 -1.45
N ALA A 58 -1.58 -16.45 -1.64
CA ALA A 58 -2.53 -17.48 -1.21
C ALA A 58 -2.77 -17.46 0.32
N LEU A 59 -1.71 -17.21 1.10
CA LEU A 59 -1.82 -17.03 2.55
C LEU A 59 -2.61 -15.75 2.89
N VAL A 60 -2.41 -14.65 2.16
CA VAL A 60 -3.22 -13.44 2.32
C VAL A 60 -4.71 -13.73 2.10
N ASP A 61 -5.07 -14.49 1.05
CA ASP A 61 -6.47 -14.88 0.80
C ASP A 61 -7.03 -15.72 1.94
N GLU A 62 -6.25 -16.67 2.47
CA GLU A 62 -6.64 -17.51 3.61
C GLU A 62 -6.87 -16.68 4.87
N ARG A 63 -5.92 -15.80 5.22
CA ARG A 63 -6.05 -14.91 6.39
C ARG A 63 -7.21 -13.95 6.24
N ALA A 64 -7.46 -13.42 5.03
CA ALA A 64 -8.58 -12.54 4.78
C ALA A 64 -9.93 -13.25 4.99
N ARG A 65 -10.05 -14.54 4.64
CA ARG A 65 -11.27 -15.33 4.88
C ARG A 65 -11.60 -15.50 6.35
N VAL A 66 -10.59 -15.54 7.23
CA VAL A 66 -10.80 -15.60 8.70
C VAL A 66 -11.64 -14.42 9.20
N LEU A 67 -11.45 -13.22 8.63
CA LEU A 67 -12.26 -12.04 8.98
C LEU A 67 -13.76 -12.26 8.76
N GLY A 68 -14.15 -13.16 7.86
CA GLY A 68 -15.56 -13.49 7.65
C GLY A 68 -16.24 -14.12 8.88
N GLY A 69 -15.48 -14.64 9.85
CA GLY A 69 -16.00 -15.23 11.08
C GLY A 69 -15.68 -14.44 12.35
N VAL A 70 -15.05 -13.25 12.24
CA VAL A 70 -14.75 -12.43 13.43
C VAL A 70 -15.95 -11.55 13.80
N ASP A 71 -16.09 -11.29 15.09
CA ASP A 71 -17.04 -10.31 15.63
C ASP A 71 -16.26 -9.10 16.20
N PRO A 72 -16.23 -7.96 15.49
CA PRO A 72 -15.53 -6.76 15.96
C PRO A 72 -16.09 -6.18 17.27
N ALA A 73 -17.30 -6.55 17.69
CA ALA A 73 -17.86 -6.10 18.97
C ALA A 73 -17.06 -6.65 20.18
N ARG A 74 -16.27 -7.71 19.97
CA ARG A 74 -15.41 -8.33 20.99
C ARG A 74 -14.05 -7.64 21.18
N LEU A 75 -13.80 -6.52 20.49
CA LEU A 75 -12.57 -5.74 20.64
C LEU A 75 -12.64 -4.83 21.88
N ASP A 76 -11.59 -4.85 22.70
CA ASP A 76 -11.50 -4.16 23.96
C ASP A 76 -10.94 -2.74 23.79
N GLY A 77 -11.71 -1.77 24.29
CA GLY A 77 -11.29 -0.38 24.29
C GLY A 77 -11.08 0.24 22.89
N ARG A 78 -10.75 1.53 22.89
CA ARG A 78 -10.66 2.31 21.67
C ARG A 78 -9.41 1.98 20.85
N ALA A 79 -8.28 1.76 21.52
CA ALA A 79 -7.00 1.53 20.87
C ALA A 79 -7.01 0.25 20.01
N GLU A 80 -7.53 -0.85 20.56
CA GLU A 80 -7.61 -2.13 19.84
C GLU A 80 -8.56 -2.05 18.65
N ARG A 81 -9.71 -1.38 18.82
CA ARG A 81 -10.63 -1.11 17.70
C ARG A 81 -9.96 -0.32 16.58
N ILE A 82 -9.23 0.75 16.90
CA ILE A 82 -8.50 1.53 15.90
C ILE A 82 -7.45 0.66 15.20
N ALA A 83 -6.66 -0.11 15.95
CA ALA A 83 -5.63 -0.98 15.39
C ALA A 83 -6.22 -2.04 14.44
N PHE A 84 -7.31 -2.69 14.85
CA PHE A 84 -8.04 -3.66 14.03
C PHE A 84 -8.48 -3.03 12.70
N TRP A 85 -9.19 -1.89 12.74
CA TRP A 85 -9.72 -1.28 11.53
C TRP A 85 -8.63 -0.70 10.61
N ILE A 86 -7.53 -0.20 11.15
CA ILE A 86 -6.35 0.21 10.36
C ILE A 86 -5.73 -0.99 9.65
N ASN A 87 -5.55 -2.11 10.35
CA ASN A 87 -5.00 -3.33 9.76
C ASN A 87 -5.91 -3.88 8.66
N VAL A 88 -7.22 -3.93 8.90
CA VAL A 88 -8.21 -4.35 7.90
C VAL A 88 -8.19 -3.42 6.68
N TYR A 89 -8.18 -2.10 6.88
CA TYR A 89 -8.15 -1.13 5.77
C TYR A 89 -6.90 -1.29 4.91
N ASN A 90 -5.72 -1.30 5.55
CA ASN A 90 -4.44 -1.45 4.86
C ASN A 90 -4.39 -2.77 4.09
N ALA A 91 -4.90 -3.84 4.71
CA ALA A 91 -4.95 -5.15 4.08
C ALA A 91 -5.89 -5.19 2.87
N LEU A 92 -7.09 -4.61 2.99
CA LEU A 92 -8.06 -4.54 1.90
C LEU A 92 -7.49 -3.73 0.73
N ALA A 93 -6.87 -2.58 1.00
CA ALA A 93 -6.26 -1.73 -0.02
C ALA A 93 -5.16 -2.48 -0.79
N PHE A 94 -4.24 -3.13 -0.07
CA PHE A 94 -3.18 -3.93 -0.68
C PHE A 94 -3.74 -5.08 -1.52
N HIS A 95 -4.63 -5.88 -0.93
CA HIS A 95 -5.23 -7.03 -1.60
C HIS A 95 -5.97 -6.60 -2.89
N ALA A 96 -6.70 -5.48 -2.84
CA ALA A 96 -7.38 -4.92 -4.00
C ALA A 96 -6.40 -4.45 -5.09
N VAL A 97 -5.28 -3.79 -4.75
CA VAL A 97 -4.25 -3.40 -5.74
C VAL A 97 -3.72 -4.62 -6.49
N VAL A 98 -3.40 -5.70 -5.77
CA VAL A 98 -2.85 -6.93 -6.34
C VAL A 98 -3.89 -7.66 -7.21
N ARG A 99 -5.12 -7.87 -6.70
CA ARG A 99 -6.16 -8.67 -7.38
C ARG A 99 -6.81 -7.93 -8.54
N LEU A 100 -7.07 -6.64 -8.40
CA LEU A 100 -7.72 -5.82 -9.44
C LEU A 100 -6.74 -5.35 -10.53
N ARG A 101 -5.46 -5.74 -10.43
CA ARG A 101 -4.41 -5.45 -11.42
C ARG A 101 -4.32 -3.95 -11.72
N VAL A 102 -4.32 -3.11 -10.69
CA VAL A 102 -4.22 -1.65 -10.85
C VAL A 102 -2.84 -1.31 -11.43
N ARG A 103 -2.75 -1.10 -12.75
CA ARG A 103 -1.46 -0.98 -13.47
C ARG A 103 -0.85 0.43 -13.45
N ARG A 104 -1.64 1.47 -13.19
CA ARG A 104 -1.19 2.88 -13.31
C ARG A 104 -1.52 3.76 -12.12
N SER A 105 -2.74 3.70 -11.61
CA SER A 105 -3.14 4.46 -10.42
C SER A 105 -4.45 3.92 -9.88
N VAL A 106 -4.57 3.87 -8.55
CA VAL A 106 -5.83 3.56 -7.84
C VAL A 106 -6.93 4.55 -8.24
N ARG A 107 -6.57 5.81 -8.58
CA ARG A 107 -7.53 6.84 -9.06
C ARG A 107 -8.05 6.60 -10.48
N LEU A 108 -7.32 5.84 -11.30
CA LEU A 108 -7.78 5.46 -12.65
C LEU A 108 -8.62 4.18 -12.61
N ALA A 109 -8.62 3.46 -11.49
CA ALA A 109 -9.54 2.36 -11.25
C ALA A 109 -10.88 2.94 -10.77
N TRP A 110 -11.86 2.96 -11.67
CA TRP A 110 -13.21 3.47 -11.37
C TRP A 110 -13.78 2.86 -10.08
N ASN A 111 -14.19 3.73 -9.15
CA ASN A 111 -14.82 3.36 -7.87
C ASN A 111 -14.04 2.30 -7.07
N PHE A 112 -12.69 2.34 -7.08
CA PHE A 112 -11.87 1.39 -6.34
C PHE A 112 -12.25 1.29 -4.85
N PHE A 113 -12.42 2.45 -4.20
CA PHE A 113 -12.69 2.53 -2.76
C PHE A 113 -14.11 2.08 -2.38
N GLY A 114 -15.10 2.31 -3.25
CA GLY A 114 -16.47 1.85 -3.02
C GLY A 114 -16.73 0.40 -3.45
N ARG A 115 -15.92 -0.15 -4.36
CA ARG A 115 -16.14 -1.48 -4.96
C ARG A 115 -15.37 -2.60 -4.26
N ALA A 116 -14.13 -2.37 -3.83
CA ALA A 116 -13.35 -3.38 -3.13
C ALA A 116 -13.86 -3.54 -1.69
N SER A 117 -14.18 -4.76 -1.29
CA SER A 117 -14.78 -5.04 0.02
C SER A 117 -14.23 -6.30 0.67
N TYR A 118 -14.31 -6.34 1.99
CA TYR A 118 -14.21 -7.56 2.78
C TYR A 118 -15.52 -7.89 3.47
N ARG A 119 -15.79 -9.18 3.66
CA ARG A 119 -16.75 -9.68 4.63
C ARG A 119 -16.09 -9.71 6.01
N ILE A 120 -16.72 -9.08 6.99
CA ILE A 120 -16.29 -9.00 8.39
C ILE A 120 -17.51 -9.35 9.24
N GLY A 121 -17.51 -10.57 9.78
CA GLY A 121 -18.72 -11.17 10.36
C GLY A 121 -19.90 -11.11 9.37
N PRO A 122 -21.07 -10.54 9.76
CA PRO A 122 -22.23 -10.43 8.88
C PRO A 122 -22.13 -9.28 7.86
N HIS A 123 -21.16 -8.37 8.02
CA HIS A 123 -21.08 -7.14 7.22
C HIS A 123 -20.17 -7.32 6.02
N ARG A 124 -20.51 -6.63 4.92
CA ARG A 124 -19.64 -6.45 3.76
C ARG A 124 -19.22 -4.99 3.77
N LEU A 125 -17.93 -4.72 4.00
CA LEU A 125 -17.42 -3.37 4.17
C LEU A 125 -16.42 -3.01 3.08
N SER A 126 -16.61 -1.85 2.45
CA SER A 126 -15.68 -1.28 1.47
C SER A 126 -14.63 -0.38 2.14
N LEU A 127 -13.60 0.03 1.40
CA LEU A 127 -12.62 0.97 1.92
C LEU A 127 -13.27 2.29 2.36
N ASP A 128 -14.22 2.81 1.57
CA ASP A 128 -14.95 4.05 1.92
C ASP A 128 -15.79 3.90 3.20
N GLU A 129 -16.45 2.77 3.38
CA GLU A 129 -17.27 2.52 4.58
C GLU A 129 -16.41 2.33 5.83
N ILE A 130 -15.23 1.71 5.69
CA ILE A 130 -14.27 1.58 6.79
C ILE A 130 -13.70 2.97 7.15
N GLU A 131 -13.36 3.80 6.16
CA GLU A 131 -12.81 5.15 6.35
C GLU A 131 -13.84 6.10 6.99
N HIS A 132 -15.05 6.18 6.44
CA HIS A 132 -16.04 7.18 6.84
C HIS A 132 -16.98 6.70 7.97
N GLY A 133 -17.26 5.41 8.06
CA GLY A 133 -18.13 4.87 9.10
C GLY A 133 -17.36 4.50 10.36
N VAL A 134 -16.39 3.61 10.22
CA VAL A 134 -15.84 2.92 11.38
C VAL A 134 -14.63 3.63 11.98
N LEU A 135 -13.70 4.09 11.15
CA LEU A 135 -12.53 4.84 11.62
C LEU A 135 -12.93 6.23 12.13
N ALA A 136 -13.86 6.93 11.49
CA ALA A 136 -14.32 8.24 11.96
C ALA A 136 -15.04 8.17 13.32
N ALA A 137 -15.91 7.17 13.53
CA ALA A 137 -16.60 6.95 14.80
C ALA A 137 -15.65 6.50 15.91
N THR A 138 -14.68 5.64 15.59
CA THR A 138 -13.70 5.13 16.58
C THR A 138 -12.61 6.16 16.90
N ALA A 139 -12.23 7.01 15.94
CA ALA A 139 -11.23 8.05 16.11
C ALA A 139 -11.76 9.32 16.78
N GLY A 140 -13.06 9.40 17.12
CA GLY A 140 -13.64 10.53 17.83
C GLY A 140 -13.45 11.85 17.08
N ALA A 141 -13.74 11.86 15.76
CA ALA A 141 -13.68 13.08 14.99
C ALA A 141 -14.60 14.15 15.64
N PRO A 142 -14.09 15.35 15.95
CA PRO A 142 -14.85 16.33 16.71
C PRO A 142 -16.02 16.85 15.86
N SER A 143 -17.22 16.88 16.43
CA SER A 143 -18.26 17.80 15.97
C SER A 143 -17.64 19.20 15.95
N ARG A 144 -17.67 19.88 14.79
CA ARG A 144 -17.20 21.27 14.62
C ARG A 144 -17.65 22.15 15.80
N ARG A 145 -16.76 22.42 16.76
CA ARG A 145 -16.83 23.56 17.68
C ARG A 145 -15.52 23.72 18.47
N GLY A 146 -14.80 24.81 18.17
CA GLY A 146 -14.01 25.65 19.11
C GLY A 146 -12.79 25.05 19.83
N PRO A 147 -11.71 25.84 20.07
CA PRO A 147 -10.41 25.28 20.42
C PRO A 147 -10.20 25.16 21.94
N ARG A 148 -9.49 24.11 22.39
CA ARG A 148 -8.24 24.21 23.16
C ARG A 148 -7.62 22.84 23.51
N SER A 149 -6.35 22.74 23.11
CA SER A 149 -5.19 22.03 23.67
C SER A 149 -5.37 20.75 24.50
N GLY A 150 -4.73 19.67 24.02
CA GLY A 150 -4.37 18.49 24.81
C GLY A 150 -3.76 17.42 23.90
N ALA A 151 -2.45 17.24 23.98
CA ALA A 151 -1.68 16.33 23.12
C ALA A 151 -2.16 14.87 23.24
N ALA A 152 -2.55 14.29 22.11
CA ALA A 152 -2.62 12.84 21.91
C ALA A 152 -1.72 12.51 20.73
N THR A 153 -0.74 11.63 20.96
CA THR A 153 0.13 11.06 19.94
C THR A 153 -0.72 10.24 18.97
N ALA A 154 -1.19 10.90 17.92
CA ALA A 154 -1.83 10.25 16.78
C ALA A 154 -0.82 9.27 16.18
N ALA A 155 -1.21 7.99 16.08
CA ALA A 155 -0.48 7.01 15.30
C ALA A 155 -0.19 7.60 13.91
N SER A 156 1.09 7.83 13.61
CA SER A 156 1.50 8.40 12.34
C SER A 156 0.98 7.50 11.22
N PRO A 157 0.32 8.07 10.19
CA PRO A 157 -0.14 7.28 9.06
C PRO A 157 1.06 6.55 8.46
N SER A 158 0.89 5.24 8.26
CA SER A 158 1.91 4.36 7.71
C SER A 158 2.47 4.94 6.40
N PRO A 159 3.75 4.70 6.06
CA PRO A 159 4.38 5.28 4.87
C PRO A 159 3.57 5.09 3.57
N TRP A 160 2.79 4.00 3.50
CA TRP A 160 1.94 3.64 2.37
C TRP A 160 0.67 4.49 2.24
N THR A 161 -0.01 4.84 3.34
CA THR A 161 -1.23 5.68 3.29
C THR A 161 -0.92 7.11 2.81
N ARG A 162 0.31 7.60 3.06
CA ARG A 162 0.80 8.89 2.57
C ARG A 162 1.12 8.88 1.07
N SER A 163 1.63 7.77 0.54
CA SER A 163 1.92 7.60 -0.90
C SER A 163 0.64 7.49 -1.75
N ILE A 164 -0.39 6.80 -1.24
CA ILE A 164 -1.68 6.62 -1.92
C ILE A 164 -2.46 7.96 -2.00
N ARG A 165 -2.37 8.81 -0.96
CA ARG A 165 -3.04 10.13 -0.88
C ARG A 165 -2.19 11.29 -1.44
N GLY A 166 -0.86 11.16 -1.47
CA GLY A 166 0.08 12.24 -1.79
C GLY A 166 0.44 12.45 -3.26
N SER A 167 -0.03 11.61 -4.18
CA SER A 167 0.23 11.82 -5.63
C SER A 167 -0.67 12.90 -6.27
N THR A 168 -1.44 13.65 -5.48
CA THR A 168 -2.17 14.87 -5.87
C THR A 168 -1.33 16.10 -5.53
N SER A 169 -0.36 16.45 -6.37
CA SER A 169 0.11 17.83 -6.65
C SER A 169 1.51 17.86 -7.30
N ARG A 170 1.57 17.62 -8.61
CA ARG A 170 2.27 18.49 -9.58
C ARG A 170 1.96 17.99 -10.98
N SER A 171 1.09 18.71 -11.68
CA SER A 171 1.05 18.69 -13.15
C SER A 171 1.69 19.98 -13.64
N ALA A 172 2.34 19.90 -14.79
CA ALA A 172 2.86 20.98 -15.64
C ALA A 172 4.19 21.65 -15.23
N ALA A 173 5.30 20.98 -15.58
CA ALA A 173 6.39 21.57 -16.39
C ALA A 173 7.24 20.39 -16.89
N GLY A 174 7.13 20.04 -18.17
CA GLY A 174 7.92 18.96 -18.76
C GLY A 174 9.40 19.34 -18.83
N PRO A 175 10.33 18.39 -18.65
CA PRO A 175 11.71 18.65 -19.05
C PRO A 175 11.74 18.70 -20.58
N GLY A 176 12.09 19.88 -21.12
CA GLY A 176 12.37 20.06 -22.54
C GLY A 176 13.51 19.15 -23.02
N PRO A 177 13.64 18.95 -24.34
CA PRO A 177 14.59 17.99 -24.88
C PRO A 177 16.03 18.42 -24.58
N VAL A 178 16.80 17.50 -23.98
CA VAL A 178 18.24 17.66 -23.76
C VAL A 178 18.93 17.56 -25.12
N ARG A 179 19.54 18.67 -25.59
CA ARG A 179 20.41 18.68 -26.78
C ARG A 179 21.70 17.91 -26.48
N PRO A 180 22.25 17.13 -27.44
CA PRO A 180 23.56 16.52 -27.28
C PRO A 180 24.68 17.57 -27.45
N SER A 181 25.65 17.56 -26.54
CA SER A 181 26.89 18.35 -26.65
C SER A 181 27.88 17.69 -27.62
N PRO A 182 28.63 18.47 -28.42
CA PRO A 182 29.55 17.93 -29.42
C PRO A 182 30.90 17.52 -28.80
N SER A 183 31.42 16.41 -29.32
CA SER A 183 32.82 15.99 -29.28
C SER A 183 33.65 16.93 -30.16
N THR A 184 34.79 17.40 -29.64
CA THR A 184 35.90 17.87 -30.48
C THR A 184 37.24 17.62 -29.80
N ALA A 185 38.11 16.93 -30.52
CA ALA A 185 39.49 16.65 -30.13
C ALA A 185 40.46 17.71 -30.68
N ARG A 186 41.42 18.15 -29.83
CA ARG A 186 42.85 18.53 -30.08
C ARG A 186 43.17 19.69 -31.06
N PRO A 187 44.43 20.24 -31.20
CA PRO A 187 45.77 19.74 -30.78
C PRO A 187 46.86 20.77 -30.28
N ARG A 188 48.08 20.24 -30.03
CA ARG A 188 49.47 20.84 -30.10
C ARG A 188 49.91 21.85 -29.00
N SER A 189 51.19 22.04 -28.63
CA SER A 189 52.49 21.32 -28.64
C SER A 189 53.57 22.33 -28.20
N THR A 190 54.54 21.97 -27.36
CA THR A 190 55.95 22.48 -27.36
C THR A 190 56.76 21.61 -26.38
N ARG A 191 57.74 20.81 -26.87
CA ARG A 191 59.21 21.02 -26.84
C ARG A 191 59.76 21.11 -25.40
N SER A 192 60.88 20.53 -24.98
CA SER A 192 62.04 19.80 -25.55
C SER A 192 62.89 19.43 -24.31
N SER A 193 63.65 18.33 -24.20
CA SER A 193 65.05 18.26 -24.67
C SER A 193 65.74 16.91 -24.33
N THR A 194 66.51 16.39 -25.31
CA THR A 194 67.85 15.72 -25.22
C THR A 194 68.01 14.38 -24.46
N TRP A 195 68.09 13.19 -25.13
CA TRP A 195 69.22 12.46 -25.81
C TRP A 195 70.22 11.76 -24.82
N PRO A 196 71.00 10.68 -25.16
CA PRO A 196 70.63 9.34 -25.70
C PRO A 196 71.57 8.13 -25.33
N ARG A 197 71.33 6.97 -25.98
CA ARG A 197 72.21 5.79 -26.24
C ARG A 197 72.53 4.88 -25.03
N GLY A 198 72.62 3.57 -25.16
CA GLY A 198 72.71 2.70 -26.32
C GLY A 198 72.44 1.24 -25.94
N THR A 199 72.35 0.42 -26.98
CA THR A 199 71.99 -0.99 -27.03
C THR A 199 73.08 -1.95 -26.54
N SER A 200 72.60 -3.17 -26.26
CA SER A 200 73.27 -4.48 -26.23
C SER A 200 73.60 -5.01 -24.84
#